data_AF-A0A2X0WV87-F1
#
_entry.id   AF-A0A2X0WV87-F1
#
_cell.length_a   1.000
_cell.length_b   1.000
_cell.length_c   1.000
_cell.angle_alpha   90.00
_cell.angle_beta   90.00
_cell.angle_gamma   90.00
#
_symmetry.space_group_name_H-M   'P 1'
#
loop_
_entity.id
_entity.type
_entity.pdbx_description
1 polymer ?
#
loop_
_entity_poly.entity_id
_entity_poly.type
_entity_poly.pdbx_seq_one_letter_code
_entity_poly.pdbx_strand_id
1 'polypeptide(L)'
;MPHHLMALQSNVMPVVNQIEHHIGYMQIPTMQYCKERNILVEAWSPLGCSSLIDDEIFKELAAQYNVSTAQLALRFCLQNGTPSYS
;
A
#
# COMPACT_ATOMS: atom_id res chain seq x y z
N MET A 1 -3.19 -15.98 -0.22
CA MET A 1 -2.05 -16.24 -1.13
C MET A 1 -2.21 -15.36 -2.36
N PRO A 2 -1.15 -14.76 -2.92
CA PRO A 2 -1.25 -13.78 -4.00
C PRO A 2 -1.51 -14.50 -5.33
N HIS A 3 -2.79 -14.78 -5.62
CA HIS A 3 -3.20 -15.57 -6.78
C HIS A 3 -2.77 -14.93 -8.11
N HIS A 4 -2.68 -13.60 -8.17
CA HIS A 4 -2.28 -12.85 -9.36
C HIS A 4 -0.79 -13.00 -9.70
N LEU A 5 0.08 -13.14 -8.69
CA LEU A 5 1.51 -13.42 -8.91
C LEU A 5 1.73 -14.86 -9.37
N MET A 6 0.96 -15.83 -8.85
CA MET A 6 1.07 -17.24 -9.25
C MET A 6 0.53 -17.52 -10.66
N ALA A 7 -0.36 -16.66 -11.15
CA ALA A 7 -0.88 -16.74 -12.52
C ALA A 7 0.16 -16.32 -13.57
N LEU A 8 1.27 -15.68 -13.16
CA LEU A 8 2.35 -15.33 -14.08
C LEU A 8 3.09 -16.61 -14.50
N GLN A 9 2.76 -17.12 -15.69
CA GLN A 9 3.45 -18.24 -16.32
C GLN A 9 4.77 -17.76 -16.97
N SER A 10 5.67 -17.22 -16.16
CA SER A 10 6.96 -16.66 -16.59
C SER A 10 8.12 -17.34 -15.86
N ASN A 11 9.23 -17.55 -16.57
CA ASN A 11 10.49 -18.00 -15.98
C ASN A 11 11.28 -16.87 -15.30
N VAL A 12 10.79 -15.63 -15.41
CA VAL A 12 11.39 -14.44 -14.80
C VAL A 12 10.42 -13.88 -13.78
N MET A 13 10.90 -13.73 -12.54
CA MET A 13 10.13 -13.12 -11.45
C MET A 13 10.00 -11.61 -11.65
N PRO A 14 8.83 -11.01 -11.34
CA PRO A 14 8.67 -9.57 -11.38
C PRO A 14 9.53 -8.90 -10.30
N VAL A 15 10.00 -7.69 -10.57
CA VAL A 15 10.74 -6.86 -9.61
C VAL A 15 9.82 -5.94 -8.80
N VAL A 16 8.62 -5.63 -9.34
CA VAL A 16 7.58 -4.80 -8.70
C VAL A 16 6.24 -5.51 -8.79
N ASN A 17 5.43 -5.41 -7.74
CA ASN A 17 4.03 -5.84 -7.67
C ASN A 17 3.17 -4.65 -7.20
N GLN A 18 2.55 -3.95 -8.14
CA GLN A 18 1.65 -2.83 -7.86
C GLN A 18 0.26 -3.35 -7.48
N ILE A 19 -0.21 -3.04 -6.28
CA ILE A 19 -1.48 -3.55 -5.73
C ILE A 19 -2.16 -2.46 -4.88
N GLU A 20 -3.47 -2.60 -4.64
CA GLU A 20 -4.17 -1.76 -3.67
C GLU A 20 -3.55 -1.91 -2.27
N HIS A 21 -3.04 -0.81 -1.72
CA HIS A 21 -2.43 -0.86 -0.39
C HIS A 21 -2.58 0.47 0.32
N HIS A 22 -3.19 0.44 1.49
CA HIS A 22 -3.42 1.59 2.37
C HIS A 22 -3.71 1.11 3.80
N ILE A 23 -3.87 2.04 4.75
CA ILE A 23 -4.05 1.71 6.18
C ILE A 23 -5.26 0.79 6.45
N GLY A 24 -6.32 0.91 5.65
CA GLY A 24 -7.51 0.07 5.71
C GLY A 24 -7.38 -1.29 5.01
N TYR A 25 -6.34 -1.48 4.18
CA TYR A 25 -6.15 -2.71 3.41
C TYR A 25 -4.66 -3.03 3.21
N MET A 26 -4.04 -3.61 4.26
CA MET A 26 -2.59 -3.83 4.32
C MET A 26 -2.08 -5.06 3.54
N GLN A 27 -2.96 -5.99 3.14
CA GLN A 27 -2.59 -7.21 2.40
C GLN A 27 -1.37 -7.98 2.96
N ILE A 28 -1.30 -8.17 4.28
CA ILE A 28 -0.13 -8.74 4.99
C ILE A 28 0.44 -10.01 4.33
N PRO A 29 -0.36 -11.02 3.91
CA PRO A 29 0.19 -12.22 3.27
C PRO A 29 0.89 -11.93 1.94
N THR A 30 0.35 -11.00 1.15
CA THR A 30 0.95 -10.58 -0.13
C THR A 30 2.24 -9.80 0.11
N MET A 31 2.24 -8.90 1.10
CA MET A 31 3.43 -8.16 1.52
C MET A 31 4.57 -9.10 1.93
N GLN A 32 4.28 -10.10 2.76
CA GLN A 32 5.27 -11.07 3.20
C GLN A 32 5.82 -11.90 2.03
N TYR A 33 4.94 -12.40 1.15
CA TYR A 33 5.36 -13.16 -0.03
C TYR A 33 6.30 -12.36 -0.93
N CYS A 34 5.98 -11.08 -1.18
CA CYS A 34 6.79 -10.19 -2.00
C CYS A 34 8.15 -9.92 -1.34
N LYS A 35 8.15 -9.64 -0.03
CA LYS A 35 9.38 -9.41 0.75
C LYS A 35 10.33 -10.59 0.71
N GLU A 36 9.83 -11.82 0.91
CA GLU A 36 10.63 -13.05 0.86
C GLU A 36 11.28 -13.30 -0.51
N ARG A 37 10.75 -12.70 -1.58
CA ARG A 37 11.20 -12.89 -2.97
C ARG A 37 11.87 -11.66 -3.57
N ASN A 38 12.15 -10.64 -2.76
CA ASN A 38 12.71 -9.36 -3.20
C ASN A 38 11.86 -8.66 -4.28
N ILE A 39 10.54 -8.79 -4.19
CA ILE A 39 9.58 -8.07 -5.04
C ILE A 39 9.18 -6.81 -4.29
N LEU A 40 9.41 -5.63 -4.89
CA LEU A 40 8.94 -4.37 -4.34
C LEU A 40 7.42 -4.29 -4.47
N VAL A 41 6.73 -3.97 -3.38
CA VAL A 41 5.29 -3.66 -3.46
C VAL A 41 5.13 -2.17 -3.69
N GLU A 42 4.36 -1.80 -4.69
CA GLU A 42 3.99 -0.41 -4.97
C GLU A 42 2.51 -0.20 -4.62
N ALA A 43 2.20 0.82 -3.83
CA ALA A 43 0.86 1.09 -3.36
C ALA A 43 0.04 1.84 -4.43
N TRP A 44 -0.94 1.14 -5.01
CA TRP A 44 -2.03 1.75 -5.75
C TRP A 44 -3.13 2.20 -4.79
N SER A 45 -3.75 3.35 -5.09
CA SER A 45 -4.83 3.96 -4.29
C SER A 45 -4.48 4.10 -2.80
N PRO A 46 -3.41 4.82 -2.42
CA PRO A 46 -2.99 4.97 -1.02
C PRO A 46 -4.06 5.65 -0.14
N LEU A 47 -5.03 6.34 -0.77
CA LEU A 47 -6.17 7.00 -0.11
C LEU A 47 -7.42 6.11 -0.02
N GLY A 48 -7.33 4.84 -0.42
CA GLY A 48 -8.46 3.90 -0.45
C GLY A 48 -9.61 4.40 -1.32
N CYS A 49 -9.31 4.88 -2.53
CA CYS A 49 -10.32 5.49 -3.43
C CYS A 49 -11.16 6.59 -2.73
N SER A 50 -10.51 7.51 -2.02
CA SER A 50 -11.10 8.60 -1.21
C SER A 50 -11.80 8.19 0.09
N SER A 51 -11.99 6.91 0.37
CA SER A 51 -12.65 6.47 1.62
C SER A 51 -11.93 6.95 2.89
N LEU A 52 -10.60 7.10 2.85
CA LEU A 52 -9.82 7.60 3.97
C LEU A 52 -9.88 9.12 4.13
N ILE A 53 -10.33 9.87 3.12
CA ILE A 53 -10.40 11.33 3.19
C ILE A 53 -11.49 11.75 4.19
N ASP A 54 -12.61 11.03 4.19
CA ASP A 54 -13.79 11.34 5.00
C ASP A 54 -13.84 10.58 6.33
N ASP A 55 -12.87 9.70 6.60
CA ASP A 55 -12.78 8.96 7.85
C ASP A 55 -12.40 9.86 9.04
N GLU A 56 -13.27 9.95 10.04
CA GLU A 56 -13.09 10.86 11.17
C GLU A 56 -11.89 10.49 12.05
N ILE A 57 -11.61 9.21 12.24
CA ILE A 57 -10.42 8.76 12.99
C ILE A 57 -9.15 9.18 12.24
N PHE A 58 -9.16 9.06 10.92
CA PHE A 58 -8.04 9.44 10.08
C PHE A 58 -7.83 10.96 10.04
N LYS A 59 -8.90 11.76 10.03
CA LYS A 59 -8.84 13.22 10.17
C LYS A 59 -8.27 13.65 11.52
N GLU A 60 -8.73 13.04 12.61
CA GLU A 60 -8.22 13.31 13.96
C GLU A 60 -6.72 13.00 14.05
N LEU A 61 -6.29 11.86 13.50
CA LEU A 61 -4.88 11.47 13.48
C LEU A 61 -4.05 12.43 12.64
N ALA A 62 -4.52 12.84 11.46
CA ALA A 62 -3.83 13.81 10.61
C ALA A 62 -3.70 15.18 11.29
N ALA A 63 -4.74 15.61 12.02
CA ALA A 63 -4.73 16.86 12.80
C ALA A 63 -3.68 16.84 13.92
N GLN A 64 -3.47 15.71 14.61
CA GLN A 64 -2.43 15.58 15.65
C GLN A 64 -1.02 15.85 15.12
N TYR A 65 -0.77 15.54 13.85
CA TYR A 65 0.51 15.79 13.18
C TYR A 65 0.54 17.09 12.37
N ASN A 66 -0.56 17.86 12.34
CA ASN A 66 -0.72 19.07 11.54
C ASN A 66 -0.44 18.84 10.04
N VAL A 67 -0.97 17.75 9.49
CA VAL A 67 -0.86 17.36 8.07
C VAL A 67 -2.24 17.04 7.49
N SER A 68 -2.35 16.96 6.17
CA SER A 68 -3.58 16.46 5.53
C SER A 68 -3.72 14.94 5.68
N THR A 69 -4.94 14.42 5.57
CA THR A 69 -5.21 12.98 5.47
C THR A 69 -4.41 12.36 4.33
N ALA A 70 -4.25 13.08 3.20
CA ALA A 70 -3.45 12.62 2.09
C ALA A 70 -1.96 12.46 2.42
N GLN A 71 -1.38 13.44 3.11
CA GLN A 71 0.01 13.37 3.58
C GLN A 71 0.20 12.22 4.57
N LEU A 72 -0.75 12.01 5.49
CA LEU A 72 -0.71 10.91 6.45
C LEU A 72 -0.76 9.54 5.75
N ALA A 73 -1.63 9.38 4.74
CA ALA A 73 -1.75 8.14 3.97
C ALA A 73 -0.49 7.81 3.18
N LEU A 74 0.10 8.81 2.52
CA LEU A 74 1.38 8.65 1.83
C LEU A 74 2.50 8.32 2.81
N ARG A 75 2.52 8.97 3.98
CA ARG A 75 3.52 8.68 5.02
C ARG A 75 3.41 7.25 5.53
N PHE A 76 2.19 6.74 5.72
CA PHE A 76 1.95 5.34 6.08
C PHE A 76 2.56 4.38 5.05
N CYS A 77 2.30 4.59 3.76
CA CYS A 77 2.80 3.74 2.69
C CYS A 77 4.35 3.75 2.65
N LEU A 78 4.96 4.93 2.75
CA LEU A 78 6.42 5.07 2.83
C LEU A 78 7.03 4.32 4.03
N GLN A 79 6.41 4.41 5.21
CA GLN A 79 6.91 3.72 6.41
C GLN A 79 6.75 2.20 6.34
N ASN A 80 5.78 1.69 5.57
CA ASN A 80 5.57 0.26 5.34
C ASN A 80 6.39 -0.29 4.16
N GLY A 81 7.23 0.54 3.53
CA GLY A 81 8.05 0.12 2.39
C GLY A 81 7.24 -0.08 1.10
N THR A 82 6.09 0.57 0.99
CA THR A 82 5.20 0.53 -0.18
C THR A 82 5.12 1.90 -0.82
N PRO A 83 6.12 2.35 -1.60
CA PRO A 83 6.06 3.65 -2.25
C PRO A 83 4.82 3.77 -3.15
N SER A 84 4.28 4.98 -3.25
CA SER A 84 3.21 5.33 -4.19
C SER A 84 3.66 6.54 -5.01
N TYR A 85 3.47 6.47 -6.32
CA TYR A 85 3.88 7.51 -7.27
C TYR A 85 2.69 8.15 -8.02
N SER A 86 1.46 7.81 -7.62
CA SER A 86 0.22 8.34 -8.18
C SER A 86 -0.15 9.72 -7.66
#